data_AF-H6NLW4-F1
#
_entry.id   AF-H6NLW4-F1
#
_cell.length_a   1.000
_cell.length_b   1.000
_cell.length_c   1.000
_cell.angle_alpha   90.00
_cell.angle_beta   90.00
_cell.angle_gamma   90.00
#
_symmetry.space_group_name_H-M   'P 1'
#
loop_
_entity.id
_entity.type
_entity.pdbx_description
1 polymer ?
#
loop_
_entity_poly.entity_id
_entity_poly.type
_entity_poly.pdbx_seq_one_letter_code
_entity_poly.pdbx_strand_id
1 'polypeptide(L)'
;MFPGRGELWPGLLSLALGTSIAALALSSHWMLNSGSTSRSGLERLGSELEPLATGLRESLYGTVIEHGLAGVLLTSALLTVPLVWSVNRWKLPFGSLFILFTVPVLFMCIPGQSAYMAPAGIVTGLAADLLYGFLGASHRNNWKKHVLAALVPLLLTGAFLVLEHLRDGLGWPPALWSGAMVLSALQGIVLSHLVAMNKEDSA
;
A
#
# COMPACT_ATOMS: atom_id res chain seq x y z
N MET A 1 -21.92 16.30 17.63
CA MET A 1 -22.43 16.92 16.39
C MET A 1 -21.61 16.33 15.25
N PHE A 2 -22.21 15.55 14.34
CA PHE A 2 -21.46 15.00 13.21
C PHE A 2 -21.22 16.15 12.21
N PRO A 3 -20.00 16.32 11.68
CA PRO A 3 -19.77 17.29 10.62
C PRO A 3 -20.68 16.98 9.43
N GLY A 4 -21.25 18.01 8.81
CA GLY A 4 -22.06 17.87 7.61
C GLY A 4 -21.24 17.26 6.47
N ARG A 5 -21.88 16.62 5.48
CA ARG A 5 -21.16 16.02 4.33
C ARG A 5 -20.19 17.00 3.64
N GLY A 6 -20.49 18.30 3.66
CA GLY A 6 -19.63 19.37 3.12
C GLY A 6 -18.37 19.67 3.95
N GLU A 7 -18.38 19.42 5.26
CA GLU A 7 -17.27 19.74 6.18
C GLU A 7 -16.19 18.64 6.24
N LEU A 8 -16.51 17.43 5.76
CA LEU A 8 -15.58 16.30 5.74
C LEU A 8 -14.61 16.35 4.55
N TRP A 9 -15.02 16.96 3.44
CA TRP A 9 -14.25 17.02 2.19
C TRP A 9 -12.88 17.70 2.34
N PRO A 10 -12.75 18.87 3.00
CA PRO A 10 -11.44 19.51 3.15
C PRO A 10 -10.46 18.64 3.94
N GLY A 11 -10.93 17.95 4.97
CA GLY A 11 -10.13 17.03 5.77
C GLY A 11 -9.65 15.83 4.96
N LEU A 12 -10.55 15.17 4.23
CA LEU A 12 -10.19 14.02 3.37
C LEU A 12 -9.27 14.42 2.23
N LEU A 13 -9.50 15.58 1.60
CA LEU A 13 -8.63 16.10 0.54
C LEU A 13 -7.25 16.45 1.07
N SER A 14 -7.17 17.13 2.22
CA SER A 14 -5.88 17.43 2.86
C SER A 14 -5.12 16.16 3.20
N LEU A 15 -5.83 15.11 3.64
CA LEU A 15 -5.23 13.82 3.93
C LEU A 15 -4.76 13.10 2.69
N ALA A 16 -5.60 13.03 1.65
CA ALA A 16 -5.23 12.44 0.37
C ALA A 16 -4.04 13.20 -0.26
N LEU A 17 -4.02 14.53 -0.18
CA LEU A 17 -2.92 15.36 -0.65
C LEU A 17 -1.66 15.16 0.19
N GLY A 18 -1.77 15.12 1.53
CA GLY A 18 -0.65 14.85 2.43
C GLY A 18 -0.04 13.47 2.19
N THR A 19 -0.89 12.46 2.04
CA THR A 19 -0.49 11.11 1.64
C THR A 19 0.14 11.11 0.25
N SER A 20 -0.38 11.89 -0.70
CA SER A 20 0.20 12.02 -2.05
C SER A 20 1.55 12.71 -2.04
N ILE A 21 1.75 13.74 -1.21
CA ILE A 21 3.04 14.44 -1.07
C ILE A 21 4.07 13.51 -0.42
N ALA A 22 3.71 12.85 0.69
CA ALA A 22 4.56 11.84 1.30
C ALA A 22 4.88 10.72 0.30
N ALA A 23 3.89 10.36 -0.51
CA ALA A 23 4.07 9.34 -1.52
C ALA A 23 5.05 9.73 -2.63
N LEU A 24 4.90 10.95 -3.13
CA LEU A 24 5.76 11.49 -4.16
C LEU A 24 7.19 11.73 -3.64
N ALA A 25 7.34 12.21 -2.41
CA ALA A 25 8.64 12.40 -1.76
C ALA A 25 9.39 11.08 -1.60
N LEU A 26 8.68 10.00 -1.31
CA LEU A 26 9.28 8.68 -1.18
C LEU A 26 9.49 7.98 -2.52
N SER A 27 9.01 8.53 -3.65
CA SER A 27 8.81 7.84 -4.97
C SER A 27 9.97 6.95 -5.44
N SER A 28 11.21 7.29 -5.08
CA SER A 28 12.41 6.50 -5.38
C SER A 28 12.45 5.12 -4.71
N HIS A 29 11.79 4.95 -3.56
CA HIS A 29 11.81 3.75 -2.70
C HIS A 29 10.54 2.89 -2.81
N TRP A 30 9.71 3.11 -3.83
CA TRP A 30 8.36 2.57 -3.89
C TRP A 30 8.34 1.14 -4.37
N MET A 31 7.34 0.40 -3.88
CA MET A 31 6.87 -0.85 -4.48
C MET A 31 6.71 -0.73 -6.01
N LEU A 32 6.21 0.41 -6.50
CA LEU A 32 5.91 0.70 -7.90
C LEU A 32 7.15 0.98 -8.78
N ASN A 33 8.33 1.09 -8.16
CA ASN A 33 9.61 1.13 -8.86
C ASN A 33 10.08 -0.32 -9.09
N SER A 34 9.40 -0.99 -10.04
CA SER A 34 9.41 -2.44 -10.39
C SER A 34 10.76 -3.14 -10.61
N GLY A 35 11.90 -2.44 -10.59
CA GLY A 35 13.20 -3.03 -10.91
C GLY A 35 13.60 -4.20 -9.98
N SER A 36 13.14 -4.20 -8.72
CA SER A 36 13.49 -5.22 -7.72
C SER A 36 12.55 -6.44 -7.69
N THR A 37 11.37 -6.34 -8.32
CA THR A 37 10.31 -7.37 -8.29
C THR A 37 10.09 -8.02 -9.67
N SER A 38 10.33 -7.27 -10.75
CA SER A 38 10.24 -7.75 -12.13
C SER A 38 11.26 -8.83 -12.44
N ARG A 39 10.83 -9.87 -13.16
CA ARG A 39 11.73 -10.92 -13.65
C ARG A 39 12.83 -10.36 -14.55
N SER A 40 12.45 -9.50 -15.49
CA SER A 40 13.39 -8.85 -16.41
C SER A 40 14.39 -7.95 -15.69
N GLY A 41 13.98 -7.27 -14.61
CA GLY A 41 14.89 -6.49 -13.76
C GLY A 41 15.92 -7.36 -13.03
N LEU A 42 15.49 -8.48 -12.45
CA LEU A 42 16.40 -9.42 -11.76
C LEU A 42 17.30 -10.18 -12.73
N GLU A 43 16.81 -10.56 -13.91
CA GLU A 43 17.63 -11.19 -14.95
C GLU A 43 18.71 -10.23 -15.47
N ARG A 44 18.36 -8.96 -15.70
CA ARG A 44 19.33 -7.90 -16.05
C ARG A 44 20.36 -7.71 -14.95
N LEU A 45 19.91 -7.57 -13.70
CA LEU A 45 20.80 -7.48 -12.55
C LEU A 45 21.75 -8.69 -12.51
N GLY A 46 21.24 -9.89 -12.76
CA GLY A 46 22.06 -11.09 -12.78
C GLY A 46 23.14 -11.10 -13.85
N SER A 47 22.84 -10.64 -15.06
CA SER A 47 23.84 -10.48 -16.11
C SER A 47 24.89 -9.42 -15.77
N GLU A 48 24.51 -8.32 -15.13
CA GLU A 48 25.44 -7.25 -14.72
C GLU A 48 26.35 -7.69 -13.57
N LEU A 49 25.86 -8.57 -12.70
CA LEU A 49 26.61 -9.10 -11.56
C LEU A 49 27.41 -10.35 -11.89
N GLU A 50 27.23 -10.96 -13.07
CA GLU A 50 27.99 -12.13 -13.53
C GLU A 50 29.52 -11.96 -13.41
N PRO A 51 30.13 -10.83 -13.83
CA PRO A 51 31.59 -10.66 -13.73
C PRO A 51 32.12 -10.43 -12.32
N LEU A 52 31.25 -10.26 -11.31
CA LEU A 52 31.66 -10.00 -9.93
C LEU A 52 31.98 -11.28 -9.16
N ALA A 53 32.79 -11.13 -8.10
CA ALA A 53 33.03 -12.21 -7.15
C ALA A 53 31.72 -12.70 -6.53
N THR A 54 31.58 -14.01 -6.35
CA THR A 54 30.34 -14.66 -5.89
C THR A 54 29.78 -14.04 -4.60
N GLY A 55 30.64 -13.73 -3.63
CA GLY A 55 30.20 -13.12 -2.37
C GLY A 55 29.64 -11.69 -2.52
N LEU A 56 30.20 -10.88 -3.43
CA LEU A 56 29.67 -9.54 -3.73
C LEU A 56 28.32 -9.63 -4.43
N ARG A 57 28.19 -10.58 -5.37
CA ARG A 57 26.95 -10.83 -6.08
C ARG A 57 25.82 -11.21 -5.13
N GLU A 58 26.05 -12.17 -4.23
CA GLU A 58 25.06 -12.59 -3.23
C GLU A 58 24.63 -11.44 -2.31
N SER A 59 25.58 -10.62 -1.85
CA SER A 59 25.28 -9.45 -1.03
C SER A 59 24.37 -8.46 -1.76
N LEU A 60 24.66 -8.17 -3.03
CA LEU A 60 23.90 -7.20 -3.83
C LEU A 60 22.49 -7.70 -4.15
N TYR A 61 22.34 -8.99 -4.45
CA TYR A 61 21.02 -9.61 -4.60
C TYR A 61 20.17 -9.51 -3.33
N GLY A 62 20.78 -9.78 -2.16
CA GLY A 62 20.11 -9.63 -0.87
C GLY A 62 19.57 -8.22 -0.69
N THR A 63 20.40 -7.20 -0.92
CA THR A 63 20.01 -5.79 -0.80
C THR A 63 18.84 -5.42 -1.73
N VAL A 64 18.80 -5.93 -2.97
CA VAL A 64 17.71 -5.64 -3.91
C VAL A 64 16.38 -6.25 -3.43
N ILE A 65 16.41 -7.48 -2.93
CA ILE A 65 15.23 -8.14 -2.37
C ILE A 65 14.73 -7.39 -1.13
N GLU A 66 15.63 -7.06 -0.21
CA GLU A 66 15.31 -6.29 1.00
C GLU A 66 14.67 -4.94 0.66
N HIS A 67 15.23 -4.23 -0.33
CA HIS A 67 14.71 -2.94 -0.77
C HIS A 67 13.31 -3.07 -1.38
N GLY A 68 13.06 -4.12 -2.18
CA GLY A 68 11.73 -4.36 -2.73
C GLY A 68 10.71 -4.73 -1.65
N LEU A 69 11.07 -5.57 -0.68
CA LEU A 69 10.20 -5.92 0.44
C LEU A 69 9.89 -4.71 1.32
N ALA A 70 10.92 -3.90 1.62
CA ALA A 70 10.76 -2.64 2.34
C ALA A 70 9.83 -1.69 1.58
N GLY A 71 9.97 -1.59 0.25
CA GLY A 71 9.09 -0.79 -0.61
C GLY A 71 7.63 -1.24 -0.53
N VAL A 72 7.36 -2.54 -0.59
CA VAL A 72 6.01 -3.11 -0.42
C VAL A 72 5.41 -2.70 0.92
N LEU A 73 6.14 -2.96 2.01
CA LEU A 73 5.68 -2.69 3.37
C LEU A 73 5.52 -1.19 3.65
N LEU A 74 6.41 -0.37 3.12
CA LEU A 74 6.36 1.08 3.28
C LEU A 74 5.14 1.66 2.54
N THR A 75 4.93 1.24 1.30
CA THR A 75 3.76 1.65 0.50
C THR A 75 2.45 1.19 1.17
N SER A 76 2.37 -0.05 1.64
CA SER A 76 1.17 -0.53 2.33
C SER A 76 0.92 0.22 3.64
N ALA A 77 1.95 0.51 4.45
CA ALA A 77 1.80 1.33 5.66
C ALA A 77 1.28 2.73 5.32
N LEU A 78 1.94 3.39 4.36
CA LEU A 78 1.66 4.79 4.04
C LEU A 78 0.21 5.00 3.58
N LEU A 79 -0.39 4.01 2.92
CA LEU A 79 -1.80 4.05 2.51
C LEU A 79 -2.76 3.49 3.59
N THR A 80 -2.29 2.62 4.48
CA THR A 80 -3.13 2.05 5.54
C THR A 80 -3.30 2.97 6.74
N VAL A 81 -2.26 3.76 7.09
CA VAL A 81 -2.35 4.78 8.15
C VAL A 81 -3.50 5.77 7.91
N PRO A 82 -3.59 6.46 6.75
CA PRO A 82 -4.67 7.41 6.48
C PRO A 82 -6.04 6.72 6.46
N LEU A 83 -6.14 5.50 5.92
CA LEU A 83 -7.35 4.67 5.96
C LEU A 83 -7.85 4.45 7.40
N VAL A 84 -6.98 3.89 8.26
CA VAL A 84 -7.31 3.56 9.65
C VAL A 84 -7.68 4.82 10.43
N TRP A 85 -6.95 5.91 10.20
CA TRP A 85 -7.21 7.19 10.86
C TRP A 85 -8.57 7.76 10.47
N SER A 86 -8.90 7.79 9.17
CA SER A 86 -10.17 8.28 8.65
C SER A 86 -11.37 7.46 9.14
N VAL A 87 -11.28 6.14 9.14
CA VAL A 87 -12.35 5.22 9.61
C VAL A 87 -12.55 5.31 11.14
N ASN A 88 -11.50 5.67 11.89
CA ASN A 88 -11.60 5.85 13.33
C ASN A 88 -12.15 7.23 13.75
N ARG A 89 -12.06 8.23 12.88
CA ARG A 89 -12.46 9.62 13.14
C ARG A 89 -13.84 9.95 12.59
N TRP A 90 -14.19 9.42 11.41
CA TRP A 90 -15.37 9.84 10.66
C TRP A 90 -16.21 8.67 10.14
N LYS A 91 -17.49 8.95 9.88
CA LYS A 91 -18.33 8.08 9.03
C LYS A 91 -18.11 8.49 7.58
N LEU A 92 -17.44 7.64 6.81
CA LEU A 92 -17.03 7.99 5.46
C LEU A 92 -18.21 7.82 4.48
N PRO A 93 -18.47 8.79 3.59
CA PRO A 93 -19.34 8.57 2.45
C PRO A 93 -18.68 7.61 1.46
N PHE A 94 -19.50 6.86 0.71
CA PHE A 94 -19.03 6.02 -0.38
C PHE A 94 -18.23 6.86 -1.41
N GLY A 95 -17.08 6.36 -1.85
CA GLY A 95 -16.15 7.07 -2.73
C GLY A 95 -14.95 7.68 -2.01
N SER A 96 -14.96 7.76 -0.67
CA SER A 96 -13.86 8.36 0.09
C SER A 96 -12.59 7.53 0.01
N LEU A 97 -12.69 6.20 0.15
CA LEU A 97 -11.53 5.32 0.11
C LEU A 97 -11.03 5.15 -1.32
N PHE A 98 -11.92 5.18 -2.30
CA PHE A 98 -11.54 5.23 -3.71
C PHE A 98 -10.59 6.39 -3.99
N ILE A 99 -10.93 7.60 -3.57
CA ILE A 99 -10.08 8.79 -3.76
C ILE A 99 -8.78 8.66 -2.96
N LEU A 100 -8.86 8.21 -1.71
CA LEU A 100 -7.73 8.10 -0.79
C LEU A 100 -6.66 7.11 -1.27
N PHE A 101 -7.03 6.09 -2.05
CA PHE A 101 -6.08 5.14 -2.65
C PHE A 101 -5.71 5.50 -4.09
N THR A 102 -6.68 5.86 -4.92
CA THR A 102 -6.45 6.10 -6.34
C THR A 102 -5.58 7.32 -6.57
N VAL A 103 -5.85 8.45 -5.90
CA VAL A 103 -5.11 9.70 -6.13
C VAL A 103 -3.63 9.54 -5.76
N PRO A 104 -3.26 9.06 -4.56
CA PRO A 104 -1.85 8.83 -4.25
C PRO A 104 -1.17 7.88 -5.23
N VAL A 105 -1.81 6.76 -5.60
CA VAL A 105 -1.24 5.79 -6.55
C VAL A 105 -0.98 6.42 -7.91
N LEU A 106 -1.90 7.24 -8.42
CA LEU A 106 -1.68 7.97 -9.66
C LEU A 106 -0.48 8.92 -9.56
N PHE A 107 -0.34 9.64 -8.45
CA PHE A 107 0.82 10.51 -8.22
C PHE A 107 2.14 9.73 -8.16
N MET A 108 2.15 8.54 -7.57
CA MET A 108 3.33 7.68 -7.54
C MET A 108 3.72 7.12 -8.91
N CYS A 109 2.75 6.97 -9.82
CA CYS A 109 3.02 6.49 -11.18
C CYS A 109 3.77 7.53 -12.04
N ILE A 110 3.72 8.82 -11.69
CA ILE A 110 4.32 9.91 -12.49
C ILE A 110 5.85 9.79 -12.55
N PRO A 111 6.59 9.73 -11.41
CA PRO A 111 8.06 9.70 -11.46
C PRO A 111 8.61 8.38 -12.02
N GLY A 112 7.92 7.26 -11.77
CA GLY A 112 8.36 5.93 -12.21
C GLY A 112 8.03 5.59 -13.65
N GLN A 113 7.28 6.43 -14.37
CA GLN A 113 6.67 6.11 -15.68
C GLN A 113 5.88 4.78 -15.67
N SER A 114 5.36 4.38 -14.50
CA SER A 114 4.66 3.12 -14.28
C SER A 114 3.15 3.28 -14.47
N ALA A 115 2.70 3.93 -15.55
CA ALA A 115 1.28 4.19 -15.80
C ALA A 115 0.44 2.91 -15.83
N TYR A 116 1.05 1.77 -16.19
CA TYR A 116 0.42 0.44 -16.17
C TYR A 116 0.00 -0.01 -14.76
N MET A 117 0.50 0.61 -13.69
CA MET A 117 0.15 0.31 -12.30
C MET A 117 -1.02 1.12 -11.76
N ALA A 118 -1.46 2.16 -12.48
CA ALA A 118 -2.63 2.95 -12.11
C ALA A 118 -3.89 2.09 -11.82
N PRO A 119 -4.17 1.00 -12.57
CA PRO A 119 -5.30 0.11 -12.26
C PRO A 119 -5.23 -0.51 -10.86
N ALA A 120 -4.05 -0.76 -10.29
CA ALA A 120 -3.96 -1.34 -8.94
C ALA A 120 -4.55 -0.39 -7.88
N GLY A 121 -4.29 0.91 -7.99
CA GLY A 121 -4.88 1.91 -7.10
C GLY A 121 -6.39 2.01 -7.24
N ILE A 122 -6.88 2.00 -8.48
CA ILE A 122 -8.31 2.05 -8.82
C ILE A 122 -9.05 0.83 -8.25
N VAL A 123 -8.55 -0.37 -8.54
CA VAL A 123 -9.15 -1.64 -8.08
C VAL A 123 -9.14 -1.71 -6.55
N THR A 124 -8.02 -1.36 -5.92
CA THR A 124 -7.90 -1.37 -4.46
C THR A 124 -8.83 -0.35 -3.82
N GLY A 125 -8.88 0.88 -4.34
CA GLY A 125 -9.74 1.93 -3.81
C GLY A 125 -11.22 1.57 -3.92
N LEU A 126 -11.63 1.01 -5.05
CA LEU A 126 -13.01 0.56 -5.26
C LEU A 126 -13.36 -0.63 -4.34
N ALA A 127 -12.46 -1.60 -4.24
CA ALA A 127 -12.63 -2.73 -3.33
C ALA A 127 -12.68 -2.28 -1.87
N ALA A 128 -11.88 -1.28 -1.48
CA ALA A 128 -11.90 -0.72 -0.12
C ALA A 128 -13.24 -0.04 0.21
N ASP A 129 -13.80 0.75 -0.71
CA ASP A 129 -15.12 1.37 -0.51
C ASP A 129 -16.25 0.33 -0.44
N LEU A 130 -16.21 -0.70 -1.31
CA LEU A 130 -17.17 -1.80 -1.28
C LEU A 130 -17.06 -2.59 0.03
N LEU A 131 -15.84 -2.90 0.47
CA LEU A 131 -15.59 -3.63 1.71
C LEU A 131 -16.03 -2.82 2.93
N TYR A 132 -15.77 -1.51 2.94
CA TYR A 132 -16.24 -0.59 3.98
C TYR A 132 -17.77 -0.55 4.07
N GLY A 133 -18.44 -0.44 2.92
CA GLY A 133 -19.90 -0.45 2.82
C GLY A 133 -20.51 -1.78 3.25
N PHE A 134 -19.95 -2.91 2.79
CA PHE A 134 -20.42 -4.24 3.12
C PHE A 134 -20.22 -4.60 4.59
N LEU A 135 -19.06 -4.30 5.17
CA LEU A 135 -18.84 -4.50 6.60
C LEU A 135 -19.72 -3.56 7.43
N GLY A 136 -20.11 -2.39 6.92
CA GLY A 136 -20.72 -1.34 7.74
C GLY A 136 -19.79 -0.94 8.88
N ALA A 137 -18.50 -0.72 8.54
CA ALA A 137 -17.44 -0.40 9.49
C ALA A 137 -17.65 1.00 10.07
N SER A 138 -18.49 1.08 11.12
CA SER A 138 -18.72 2.30 11.90
C SER A 138 -17.67 2.44 13.01
N HIS A 139 -17.45 3.68 13.47
CA HIS A 139 -16.54 4.01 14.57
C HIS A 139 -16.71 3.10 15.82
N ARG A 140 -17.90 2.51 16.04
CA ARG A 140 -18.22 1.69 17.21
C ARG A 140 -17.78 0.22 17.13
N ASN A 141 -17.49 -0.33 15.95
CA ASN A 141 -17.18 -1.76 15.78
C ASN A 141 -15.69 -1.98 15.54
N ASN A 142 -14.94 -2.34 16.58
CA ASN A 142 -13.47 -2.48 16.49
C ASN A 142 -13.04 -3.61 15.55
N TRP A 143 -13.63 -4.80 15.62
CA TRP A 143 -13.22 -5.95 14.78
C TRP A 143 -13.31 -5.66 13.27
N LYS A 144 -14.35 -4.95 12.83
CA LYS A 144 -14.58 -4.61 11.41
C LYS A 144 -13.48 -3.70 10.87
N LYS A 145 -12.92 -2.82 11.71
CA LYS A 145 -11.81 -1.96 11.32
C LYS A 145 -10.52 -2.74 11.16
N HIS A 146 -10.25 -3.71 12.03
CA HIS A 146 -9.08 -4.58 11.90
C HIS A 146 -9.15 -5.41 10.61
N VAL A 147 -10.34 -5.91 10.24
CA VAL A 147 -10.52 -6.65 8.98
C VAL A 147 -10.31 -5.73 7.76
N LEU A 148 -10.85 -4.52 7.79
CA LEU A 148 -10.59 -3.54 6.73
C LEU A 148 -9.11 -3.19 6.63
N ALA A 149 -8.46 -2.94 7.77
CA ALA A 149 -7.05 -2.62 7.85
C ALA A 149 -6.14 -3.77 7.42
N ALA A 150 -6.58 -5.03 7.53
CA ALA A 150 -5.85 -6.18 7.02
C ALA A 150 -6.07 -6.40 5.52
N LEU A 151 -7.33 -6.35 5.08
CA LEU A 151 -7.71 -6.71 3.71
C LEU A 151 -7.31 -5.64 2.69
N VAL A 152 -7.39 -4.36 3.03
CA VAL A 152 -7.06 -3.29 2.07
C VAL A 152 -5.58 -3.31 1.64
N PRO A 153 -4.58 -3.36 2.55
CA PRO A 153 -3.17 -3.50 2.13
C PRO A 153 -2.87 -4.83 1.46
N LEU A 154 -3.58 -5.90 1.83
CA LEU A 154 -3.49 -7.19 1.14
C LEU A 154 -3.95 -7.08 -0.32
N LEU A 155 -5.10 -6.42 -0.55
CA LEU A 155 -5.65 -6.17 -1.88
C LEU A 155 -4.72 -5.29 -2.71
N LEU A 156 -4.16 -4.24 -2.11
CA LEU A 156 -3.19 -3.36 -2.77
C LEU A 156 -1.96 -4.13 -3.25
N THR A 157 -1.35 -4.90 -2.34
CA THR A 157 -0.14 -5.66 -2.62
C THR A 157 -0.42 -6.77 -3.63
N GLY A 158 -1.56 -7.45 -3.50
CA GLY A 158 -2.00 -8.47 -4.45
C GLY A 158 -2.25 -7.90 -5.85
N ALA A 159 -2.98 -6.78 -5.95
CA ALA A 159 -3.25 -6.12 -7.23
C ALA A 159 -1.95 -5.68 -7.91
N PHE A 160 -1.01 -5.14 -7.15
CA PHE A 160 0.33 -4.81 -7.63
C PHE A 160 1.07 -6.04 -8.17
N LEU A 161 1.19 -7.11 -7.37
CA LEU A 161 1.91 -8.33 -7.76
C LEU A 161 1.29 -9.00 -8.99
N VAL A 162 -0.04 -8.95 -9.11
CA VAL A 162 -0.75 -9.47 -10.30
C VAL A 162 -0.42 -8.65 -11.54
N LEU A 163 -0.45 -7.32 -11.46
CA LEU A 163 -0.09 -6.48 -12.61
C LEU A 163 1.37 -6.67 -13.02
N GLU A 164 2.27 -6.81 -12.04
CA GLU A 164 3.68 -7.09 -12.29
C GLU A 164 3.88 -8.45 -12.97
N HIS A 165 3.17 -9.48 -12.49
CA HIS A 165 3.17 -10.80 -13.09
C HIS A 165 2.68 -10.79 -14.55
N LEU A 166 1.63 -10.02 -14.83
CA LEU A 166 1.06 -9.90 -16.18
C LEU A 166 1.97 -9.14 -17.15
N ARG A 167 2.79 -8.21 -16.64
CA ARG A 167 3.67 -7.37 -17.47
C ARG A 167 4.99 -8.07 -17.81
N ASP A 168 5.74 -8.45 -16.77
CA ASP A 168 7.12 -8.93 -16.90
C ASP A 168 7.33 -10.29 -16.21
N GLY A 169 6.33 -10.78 -15.48
CA GLY A 169 6.48 -11.92 -14.58
C GLY A 169 7.14 -11.54 -13.26
N LEU A 170 6.86 -12.33 -12.22
CA LEU A 170 7.46 -12.14 -10.90
C LEU A 170 8.82 -12.84 -10.86
N GLY A 171 9.88 -12.08 -10.62
CA GLY A 171 11.21 -12.64 -10.39
C GLY A 171 11.38 -13.23 -8.99
N TRP A 172 10.47 -12.90 -8.07
CA TRP A 172 10.49 -13.39 -6.70
C TRP A 172 9.98 -14.84 -6.57
N PRO A 173 10.60 -15.66 -5.71
CA PRO A 173 10.08 -16.98 -5.37
C PRO A 173 8.73 -16.89 -4.64
N PRO A 174 7.89 -17.95 -4.72
CA PRO A 174 6.58 -18.01 -4.06
C PRO A 174 6.55 -17.61 -2.59
N ALA A 175 7.57 -18.01 -1.83
CA ALA A 175 7.68 -17.66 -0.42
C ALA A 175 7.81 -16.14 -0.18
N LEU A 176 8.49 -15.41 -1.07
CA LEU A 176 8.73 -13.98 -0.91
C LEU A 176 7.48 -13.14 -1.20
N TRP A 177 6.80 -13.37 -2.32
CA TRP A 177 5.61 -12.58 -2.65
C TRP A 177 4.42 -12.92 -1.75
N SER A 178 4.25 -14.19 -1.35
CA SER A 178 3.20 -14.57 -0.39
C SER A 178 3.50 -14.04 1.02
N GLY A 179 4.77 -14.07 1.44
CA GLY A 179 5.23 -13.46 2.68
C GLY A 179 4.97 -11.96 2.71
N ALA A 180 5.27 -11.25 1.62
CA ALA A 180 4.99 -9.82 1.50
C ALA A 180 3.50 -9.51 1.67
N MET A 181 2.61 -10.27 1.03
CA MET A 181 1.17 -10.13 1.18
C MET A 181 0.71 -10.33 2.63
N VAL A 182 1.19 -11.37 3.30
CA VAL A 182 0.87 -11.67 4.70
C VAL A 182 1.38 -10.57 5.63
N LEU A 183 2.62 -10.12 5.43
CA LEU A 183 3.23 -9.05 6.23
C LEU A 183 2.48 -7.73 6.06
N SER A 184 2.06 -7.37 4.84
CA SER A 184 1.24 -6.18 4.60
C SER A 184 -0.11 -6.25 5.32
N ALA A 185 -0.74 -7.42 5.37
CA ALA A 185 -1.98 -7.61 6.13
C ALA A 185 -1.76 -7.50 7.65
N LEU A 186 -0.71 -8.14 8.17
CA LEU A 186 -0.34 -8.07 9.59
C LEU A 186 0.00 -6.64 10.01
N GLN A 187 0.77 -5.93 9.19
CA GLN A 187 1.11 -4.53 9.38
C GLN A 187 -0.15 -3.67 9.54
N GLY A 188 -1.15 -3.89 8.69
CA GLY A 188 -2.42 -3.19 8.78
C GLY A 188 -3.18 -3.45 10.08
N ILE A 189 -3.17 -4.69 10.58
CA ILE A 189 -3.74 -5.06 11.88
C ILE A 189 -3.02 -4.32 13.02
N VAL A 190 -1.69 -4.34 13.02
CA VAL A 190 -0.86 -3.66 14.03
C VAL A 190 -1.14 -2.17 14.04
N LEU A 191 -1.15 -1.52 12.87
CA LEU A 191 -1.48 -0.10 12.75
C LEU A 191 -2.89 0.21 13.26
N SER A 192 -3.87 -0.67 12.99
CA SER A 192 -5.22 -0.53 13.52
C SER A 192 -5.28 -0.60 15.04
N HIS A 193 -4.45 -1.44 15.68
CA HIS A 193 -4.34 -1.48 17.14
C HIS A 193 -3.68 -0.23 17.72
N LEU A 194 -2.55 0.20 17.15
CA LEU A 194 -1.83 1.39 17.63
C LEU A 194 -2.69 2.66 17.60
N VAL A 195 -3.48 2.84 16.53
CA VAL A 195 -4.40 3.98 16.42
C VAL A 195 -5.58 3.85 17.39
N ALA A 196 -6.01 2.63 17.73
CA ALA A 196 -7.08 2.39 18.69
C ALA A 196 -6.61 2.64 20.14
N MET A 197 -5.40 2.21 20.51
CA MET A 197 -4.83 2.36 21.86
C MET A 197 -4.77 3.84 22.30
N ASN A 198 -4.41 4.75 21.40
CA ASN A 198 -4.35 6.19 21.69
C ASN A 198 -5.70 6.78 22.18
N LYS A 199 -6.84 6.08 22.00
CA LYS A 199 -8.13 6.54 22.54
C LYS A 199 -8.37 6.12 23.98
N GLU A 200 -7.73 5.08 24.48
CA GLU A 200 -7.97 4.55 25.84
C GLU A 200 -7.19 5.35 26.89
N ASP A 201 -6.02 5.90 26.55
CA ASP A 201 -5.21 6.74 27.46
C ASP A 201 -5.76 8.18 27.63
N SER A 202 -6.78 8.57 26.86
CA SER A 202 -7.38 9.92 26.87
C SER A 202 -8.77 9.98 27.52
N ALA A 203 -9.22 8.90 28.18
CA ALA A 203 -10.53 8.77 28.83
C ALA A 203 -10.37 8.65 30.35
#